data_AF-A0A660Q2Y0-F1
#
_entry.id   AF-A0A660Q2Y0-F1
#
_cell.length_a   1.000
_cell.length_b   1.000
_cell.length_c   1.000
_cell.angle_alpha   90.00
_cell.angle_beta   90.00
_cell.angle_gamma   90.00
#
_symmetry.space_group_name_H-M   'P 1'
#
loop_
_entity.id
_entity.type
_entity.pdbx_description
1 polymer ?
#
loop_
_entity_poly.entity_id
_entity_poly.type
_entity_poly.pdbx_seq_one_letter_code
_entity_poly.pdbx_strand_id
1 'polypeptide(L)'
;MKNAILFMMLFFLAVEVAAQNEAETFLPLAPKPVRTDLPIVYFDADNRLLMKAFYPEYYSSDYLIAREIRWVNRNDSSFIAVWDSLKYDILGLITDYSGIAWQENSIRIGLMKYLRTNLLYDPPCFPLEGIRRDNYIEATPTGMHQLFDLIKLLAGRNLMQYELPGNENDPISLHPLMEKSAFRFDVLALTLAMACAEQIIPPDSLEEITRSASWKRHNPGWDIYQNHFRFSWVLTPEEPLLFYLSREPYDSPLVGLTRVPRPSRRDIAAQDSRKLIKMSAGGGRLGFSVAKTPTGLLEVIDVDSLGMAYASGLMPGDLIKRVNGEIVRNARDLMGKILDKLDTEGIYMIIVREGRENGLLFIPYEEQY
;
A
#
# COMPACT_ATOMS: atom_id res chain seq x y z
N MET A 1 -6.78 37.67 46.54
CA MET A 1 -5.99 37.70 45.28
C MET A 1 -6.11 36.44 44.42
N LYS A 2 -6.07 35.21 44.96
CA LYS A 2 -6.23 33.98 44.14
C LYS A 2 -7.58 33.84 43.42
N ASN A 3 -8.67 34.32 44.03
CA ASN A 3 -10.01 34.22 43.40
C ASN A 3 -10.25 35.23 42.27
N ALA A 4 -9.46 36.32 42.21
CA ALA A 4 -9.58 37.31 41.14
C ALA A 4 -8.90 36.84 39.84
N ILE A 5 -7.82 36.05 39.96
CA ILE A 5 -7.10 35.48 38.80
C ILE A 5 -7.93 34.37 38.13
N LEU A 6 -8.65 33.56 38.92
CA LEU A 6 -9.53 32.51 38.38
C LEU A 6 -10.72 33.09 37.60
N PHE A 7 -11.30 34.20 38.08
CA PHE A 7 -12.38 34.89 37.39
C PHE A 7 -11.93 35.55 36.09
N MET A 8 -10.69 36.06 36.04
CA MET A 8 -10.13 36.67 34.83
C MET A 8 -9.80 35.62 33.77
N MET A 9 -9.28 34.44 34.14
CA MET A 9 -9.05 33.35 33.18
C MET A 9 -10.36 32.76 32.62
N LEU A 10 -11.41 32.65 33.44
CA LEU A 10 -12.73 32.22 32.98
C LEU A 10 -13.39 33.24 32.02
N PHE A 11 -13.10 34.53 32.20
CA PHE A 11 -13.62 35.58 31.31
C PHE A 11 -12.90 35.60 29.95
N PHE A 12 -11.59 35.34 29.91
CA PHE A 12 -10.86 35.25 28.63
C PHE A 12 -11.25 34.00 27.82
N LEU A 13 -11.51 32.86 28.47
CA LEU A 13 -12.03 31.66 27.78
C LEU A 13 -13.45 31.86 27.24
N ALA A 14 -14.28 32.71 27.87
CA ALA A 14 -15.62 33.01 27.38
C ALA A 14 -15.62 33.99 26.20
N VAL A 15 -14.62 34.86 26.09
CA VAL A 15 -14.51 35.82 24.98
C VAL A 15 -13.99 35.16 23.70
N GLU A 16 -13.13 34.14 23.78
CA GLU A 16 -12.73 33.35 22.59
C GLU A 16 -13.90 32.57 21.98
N VAL A 17 -14.81 32.03 22.80
CA VAL A 17 -16.00 31.30 22.30
C VAL A 17 -17.02 32.25 21.65
N ALA A 18 -17.06 33.52 22.05
CA ALA A 18 -17.98 34.51 21.49
C ALA A 18 -17.46 35.15 20.19
N ALA A 19 -16.14 35.18 19.97
CA ALA A 19 -15.52 35.79 18.79
C ALA A 19 -15.45 34.88 17.55
N GLN A 20 -15.82 33.59 17.66
CA GLN A 20 -15.93 32.65 16.53
C GLN A 20 -17.36 32.43 16.02
N ASN A 21 -18.33 33.22 16.48
CA ASN A 21 -19.70 33.20 15.97
C ASN A 21 -19.97 34.34 14.97
N GLU A 22 -18.98 34.73 14.18
CA GLU A 22 -19.31 35.27 12.85
C GLU A 22 -19.84 34.10 12.05
N ALA A 23 -21.17 33.99 12.03
CA ALA A 23 -21.90 33.14 11.13
C ALA A 23 -21.54 33.57 9.71
N GLU A 24 -20.42 33.06 9.19
CA GLU A 24 -20.18 32.98 7.76
C GLU A 24 -21.46 32.41 7.18
N THR A 25 -22.19 33.29 6.52
CA THR A 25 -23.43 32.93 5.86
C THR A 25 -22.96 32.04 4.73
N PHE A 26 -22.90 30.73 4.99
CA PHE A 26 -22.57 29.68 4.02
C PHE A 26 -23.62 29.79 2.92
N LEU A 27 -23.34 30.66 1.94
CA LEU A 27 -24.02 30.61 0.68
C LEU A 27 -23.77 29.20 0.16
N PRO A 28 -24.82 28.41 -0.10
CA PRO A 28 -24.64 27.06 -0.61
C PRO A 28 -23.79 27.18 -1.88
N LEU A 29 -22.56 26.62 -1.83
CA LEU A 29 -21.70 26.55 -2.99
C LEU A 29 -22.52 25.96 -4.14
N ALA A 30 -22.53 26.65 -5.28
CA ALA A 30 -23.23 26.16 -6.46
C ALA A 30 -22.77 24.70 -6.72
N PRO A 31 -23.70 23.77 -7.01
CA PRO A 31 -23.34 22.38 -7.23
C PRO A 31 -22.29 22.31 -8.35
N LYS A 32 -21.11 21.77 -8.04
CA LYS A 32 -20.07 21.52 -9.05
C LYS A 32 -20.66 20.63 -10.16
N PRO A 33 -20.40 20.90 -11.44
CA PRO A 33 -20.87 20.04 -12.53
C PRO A 33 -20.35 18.62 -12.30
N VAL A 34 -21.23 17.62 -12.48
CA VAL A 34 -20.88 16.21 -12.28
C VAL A 34 -19.91 15.79 -13.38
N ARG A 35 -18.67 15.46 -12.99
CA ARG A 35 -17.67 14.84 -13.88
C ARG A 35 -18.07 13.39 -14.14
N THR A 36 -18.46 13.07 -15.37
CA THR A 36 -18.85 11.71 -15.79
C THR A 36 -17.67 10.84 -16.21
N ASP A 37 -16.48 11.43 -16.30
CA ASP A 37 -15.21 10.81 -16.67
C ASP A 37 -14.46 10.19 -15.48
N LEU A 38 -14.99 10.32 -14.26
CA LEU A 38 -14.37 9.82 -13.04
C LEU A 38 -15.04 8.53 -12.55
N PRO A 39 -14.28 7.57 -11.98
CA PRO A 39 -14.81 6.32 -11.49
C PRO A 39 -15.70 6.53 -10.26
N ILE A 40 -16.71 5.67 -10.13
CA ILE A 40 -17.47 5.57 -8.88
C ILE A 40 -16.71 4.66 -7.92
N VAL A 41 -16.31 5.19 -6.75
CA VAL A 41 -15.63 4.40 -5.72
C VAL A 41 -16.66 3.85 -4.73
N TYR A 42 -16.68 2.53 -4.58
CA TYR A 42 -17.48 1.79 -3.61
C TYR A 42 -16.60 1.29 -2.48
N PHE A 43 -17.05 1.45 -1.24
CA PHE A 43 -16.43 0.81 -0.09
C PHE A 43 -17.23 -0.42 0.29
N ASP A 44 -16.56 -1.58 0.27
CA ASP A 44 -17.17 -2.85 0.63
C ASP A 44 -16.58 -3.33 1.95
N ALA A 45 -17.42 -3.68 2.92
CA ALA A 45 -16.98 -4.23 4.19
C ALA A 45 -17.01 -5.78 4.20
N ASP A 46 -17.73 -6.43 3.28
CA ASP A 46 -17.91 -7.89 3.26
C ASP A 46 -16.73 -8.61 2.58
N ASN A 47 -15.54 -8.40 3.12
CA ASN A 47 -14.28 -8.90 2.55
C ASN A 47 -13.89 -10.29 3.07
N ARG A 48 -14.83 -11.25 3.14
CA ARG A 48 -14.60 -12.55 3.81
C ARG A 48 -13.44 -13.35 3.22
N LEU A 49 -13.37 -13.40 1.89
CA LEU A 49 -12.34 -14.15 1.17
C LEU A 49 -10.97 -13.52 1.44
N LEU A 50 -10.88 -12.19 1.35
CA LEU A 50 -9.65 -11.45 1.63
C LEU A 50 -9.23 -11.56 3.09
N MET A 51 -10.18 -11.51 4.04
CA MET A 51 -9.91 -11.75 5.45
C MET A 51 -9.29 -13.14 5.65
N LYS A 52 -9.92 -14.21 5.14
CA LYS A 52 -9.38 -15.57 5.23
C LYS A 52 -8.02 -15.70 4.54
N ALA A 53 -7.83 -15.06 3.40
CA ALA A 53 -6.58 -15.12 2.66
C ALA A 53 -5.45 -14.36 3.37
N PHE A 54 -5.73 -13.20 3.98
CA PHE A 54 -4.75 -12.43 4.72
C PHE A 54 -4.51 -12.95 6.13
N TYR A 55 -5.47 -13.57 6.82
CA TYR A 55 -5.24 -14.07 8.19
C TYR A 55 -5.98 -15.39 8.45
N PRO A 56 -5.60 -16.48 7.78
CA PRO A 56 -6.32 -17.75 7.89
C PRO A 56 -6.33 -18.30 9.31
N GLU A 57 -5.26 -18.08 10.08
CA GLU A 57 -5.18 -18.56 11.48
C GLU A 57 -6.13 -17.79 12.42
N TYR A 58 -6.43 -16.53 12.09
CA TYR A 58 -7.26 -15.66 12.91
C TYR A 58 -8.75 -15.74 12.51
N TYR A 59 -9.02 -16.02 11.24
CA TYR A 59 -10.38 -16.19 10.71
C TYR A 59 -10.72 -17.65 10.44
N SER A 60 -10.40 -18.52 11.39
CA SER A 60 -10.74 -19.95 11.35
C SER A 60 -12.24 -20.24 11.44
N SER A 61 -13.05 -19.24 11.84
CA SER A 61 -14.50 -19.34 11.96
C SER A 61 -15.19 -18.15 11.30
N ASP A 62 -16.27 -18.42 10.55
CA ASP A 62 -17.12 -17.38 9.95
C ASP A 62 -17.74 -16.45 10.99
N TYR A 63 -17.88 -16.90 12.26
CA TYR A 63 -18.31 -16.04 13.35
C TYR A 63 -17.35 -14.88 13.61
N LEU A 64 -16.03 -15.14 13.56
CA LEU A 64 -15.01 -14.11 13.78
C LEU A 64 -15.01 -13.10 12.63
N ILE A 65 -15.14 -13.57 11.40
CA ILE A 65 -15.28 -12.73 10.20
C ILE A 65 -16.52 -11.83 10.31
N ALA A 66 -17.69 -12.42 10.62
CA ALA A 66 -18.92 -11.66 10.78
C ALA A 66 -18.83 -10.62 11.91
N ARG A 67 -18.08 -10.92 12.99
CA ARG A 67 -17.80 -9.95 14.05
C ARG A 67 -16.99 -8.77 13.56
N GLU A 68 -16.01 -8.99 12.69
CA GLU A 68 -15.17 -7.92 12.16
C GLU A 68 -15.86 -7.09 11.09
N ILE A 69 -16.66 -7.71 10.22
CA ILE A 69 -17.52 -6.96 9.28
C ILE A 69 -18.45 -6.01 10.05
N ARG A 70 -19.08 -6.49 11.13
CA ARG A 70 -19.89 -5.64 12.01
C ARG A 70 -19.10 -4.53 12.69
N TRP A 71 -17.81 -4.74 12.95
CA TRP A 71 -16.95 -3.70 13.51
C TRP A 71 -16.63 -2.65 12.45
N VAL A 72 -16.26 -3.06 11.22
CA VAL A 72 -15.97 -2.17 10.10
C VAL A 72 -17.17 -1.26 9.81
N ASN A 73 -18.36 -1.84 9.66
CA ASN A 73 -19.61 -1.10 9.42
C ASN A 73 -20.01 -0.10 10.53
N ARG A 74 -19.39 -0.18 11.72
CA ARG A 74 -19.64 0.76 12.83
C ARG A 74 -18.62 1.88 12.89
N ASN A 75 -17.47 1.72 12.24
CA ASN A 75 -16.32 2.61 12.36
C ASN A 75 -15.94 3.26 11.01
N ASP A 76 -16.63 2.93 9.92
CA ASP A 76 -16.41 3.50 8.59
C ASP A 76 -17.12 4.86 8.40
N SER A 77 -18.12 5.19 9.22
CA SER A 77 -18.99 6.35 8.99
C SER A 77 -18.25 7.69 8.89
N SER A 78 -17.26 7.94 9.74
CA SER A 78 -16.47 9.18 9.70
C SER A 78 -15.59 9.24 8.45
N PHE A 79 -15.04 8.10 8.04
CA PHE A 79 -14.22 7.97 6.86
C PHE A 79 -15.04 8.17 5.58
N ILE A 80 -16.22 7.54 5.49
CA ILE A 80 -17.16 7.67 4.37
C ILE A 80 -17.63 9.13 4.24
N ALA A 81 -17.93 9.81 5.35
CA ALA A 81 -18.35 11.21 5.31
C ALA A 81 -17.27 12.14 4.74
N VAL A 82 -16.00 11.91 5.09
CA VAL A 82 -14.85 12.66 4.53
C VAL A 82 -14.66 12.33 3.05
N TRP A 83 -14.82 11.05 2.66
CA TRP A 83 -14.76 10.68 1.25
C TRP A 83 -15.85 11.36 0.43
N ASP A 84 -17.11 11.33 0.90
CA ASP A 84 -18.23 11.89 0.16
C ASP A 84 -18.11 13.38 -0.10
N SER A 85 -17.42 14.13 0.77
CA SER A 85 -17.17 15.55 0.57
C SER A 85 -16.02 15.84 -0.39
N LEU A 86 -15.02 14.96 -0.50
CA LEU A 86 -13.79 15.21 -1.25
C LEU A 86 -13.60 14.37 -2.52
N LYS A 87 -14.41 13.34 -2.75
CA LYS A 87 -14.17 12.31 -3.78
C LYS A 87 -13.87 12.85 -5.18
N TYR A 88 -14.63 13.82 -5.66
CA TYR A 88 -14.43 14.37 -7.01
C TYR A 88 -13.17 15.22 -7.11
N ASP A 89 -12.83 15.94 -6.04
CA ASP A 89 -11.61 16.75 -5.99
C ASP A 89 -10.37 15.85 -5.93
N ILE A 90 -10.41 14.77 -5.12
CA ILE A 90 -9.33 13.76 -5.07
C ILE A 90 -9.14 13.09 -6.42
N LEU A 91 -10.19 12.51 -7.00
CA LEU A 91 -10.09 11.76 -8.25
C LEU A 91 -9.72 12.67 -9.42
N GLY A 92 -10.24 13.90 -9.44
CA GLY A 92 -9.90 14.91 -10.43
C GLY A 92 -8.44 15.32 -10.35
N LEU A 93 -7.93 15.68 -9.16
CA LEU A 93 -6.52 16.03 -8.97
C LEU A 93 -5.59 14.87 -9.32
N ILE A 94 -5.96 13.63 -8.96
CA ILE A 94 -5.20 12.44 -9.35
C ILE A 94 -5.13 12.32 -10.87
N THR A 95 -6.24 12.49 -11.60
CA THR A 95 -6.24 12.47 -13.07
C THR A 95 -5.40 13.60 -13.65
N ASP A 96 -5.58 14.82 -13.15
CA ASP A 96 -4.93 16.01 -13.68
C ASP A 96 -3.41 15.96 -13.44
N TYR A 97 -2.95 15.55 -12.25
CA TYR A 97 -1.54 15.47 -11.91
C TYR A 97 -0.84 14.19 -12.37
N SER A 98 -1.58 13.11 -12.62
CA SER A 98 -1.00 11.91 -13.23
C SER A 98 -0.86 12.05 -14.74
N GLY A 99 -1.81 12.75 -15.39
CA GLY A 99 -1.99 12.72 -16.84
C GLY A 99 -2.61 11.42 -17.35
N ILE A 100 -3.20 10.62 -16.44
CA ILE A 100 -3.74 9.29 -16.72
C ILE A 100 -5.25 9.30 -16.52
N ALA A 101 -5.97 9.09 -17.62
CA ALA A 101 -7.42 8.94 -17.58
C ALA A 101 -7.81 7.63 -16.88
N TRP A 102 -8.88 7.68 -16.09
CA TRP A 102 -9.48 6.47 -15.53
C TRP A 102 -10.16 5.67 -16.63
N GLN A 103 -9.78 4.41 -16.78
CA GLN A 103 -10.42 3.45 -17.69
C GLN A 103 -11.49 2.63 -16.95
N GLU A 104 -11.28 2.40 -15.65
CA GLU A 104 -12.29 1.80 -14.78
C GLU A 104 -13.48 2.74 -14.56
N ASN A 105 -14.70 2.26 -14.78
CA ASN A 105 -15.91 3.03 -14.46
C ASN A 105 -16.24 3.00 -12.96
N SER A 106 -15.70 2.01 -12.24
CA SER A 106 -15.92 1.87 -10.81
C SER A 106 -14.74 1.18 -10.14
N ILE A 107 -14.43 1.59 -8.91
CA ILE A 107 -13.38 1.00 -8.08
C ILE A 107 -14.03 0.48 -6.80
N ARG A 108 -13.80 -0.78 -6.44
CA ARG A 108 -14.29 -1.35 -5.18
C ARG A 108 -13.15 -1.49 -4.19
N ILE A 109 -13.15 -0.69 -3.14
CA ILE A 109 -12.15 -0.72 -2.07
C ILE A 109 -12.68 -1.57 -0.91
N GLY A 110 -11.95 -2.65 -0.60
CA GLY A 110 -12.24 -3.51 0.54
C GLY A 110 -11.84 -2.84 1.85
N LEU A 111 -12.82 -2.43 2.67
CA LEU A 111 -12.59 -1.97 4.03
C LEU A 111 -12.34 -3.15 4.96
N MET A 112 -11.21 -3.13 5.64
CA MET A 112 -10.81 -4.19 6.57
C MET A 112 -10.47 -3.60 7.92
N LYS A 113 -10.74 -4.37 8.98
CA LYS A 113 -10.33 -3.99 10.33
C LYS A 113 -8.80 -3.90 10.42
N TYR A 114 -8.13 -4.93 9.92
CA TYR A 114 -6.67 -5.02 9.86
C TYR A 114 -6.19 -5.40 8.47
N LEU A 115 -5.04 -4.87 8.06
CA LEU A 115 -4.29 -5.34 6.89
C LEU A 115 -2.89 -5.77 7.25
N ARG A 116 -2.31 -6.65 6.42
CA ARG A 116 -0.93 -7.14 6.60
C ARG A 116 0.11 -6.15 6.12
N THR A 117 -0.26 -5.40 5.09
CA THR A 117 0.52 -4.35 4.48
C THR A 117 -0.27 -3.05 4.61
N ASN A 118 0.42 -1.93 4.51
CA ASN A 118 -0.19 -0.61 4.65
C ASN A 118 -0.98 -0.26 3.39
N LEU A 119 -0.56 -0.80 2.25
CA LEU A 119 -1.13 -0.53 0.94
C LEU A 119 -1.17 -1.80 0.12
N LEU A 120 -2.30 -1.99 -0.53
CA LEU A 120 -2.54 -3.03 -1.51
C LEU A 120 -3.38 -2.40 -2.61
N TYR A 121 -2.83 -2.28 -3.81
CA TYR A 121 -3.51 -1.64 -4.94
C TYR A 121 -4.41 -2.61 -5.72
N ASP A 122 -4.18 -3.92 -5.57
CA ASP A 122 -4.94 -4.97 -6.24
C ASP A 122 -5.06 -6.27 -5.42
N PRO A 123 -6.26 -6.69 -5.00
CA PRO A 123 -7.47 -5.84 -4.97
C PRO A 123 -7.26 -4.66 -4.02
N PRO A 124 -7.80 -3.46 -4.31
CA PRO A 124 -7.56 -2.30 -3.47
C PRO A 124 -8.21 -2.51 -2.10
N CYS A 125 -7.40 -2.49 -1.05
CA CYS A 125 -7.85 -2.71 0.32
C CYS A 125 -7.38 -1.59 1.24
N PHE A 126 -8.19 -1.27 2.25
CA PHE A 126 -7.93 -0.16 3.15
C PHE A 126 -8.17 -0.56 4.62
N PRO A 127 -7.18 -0.38 5.52
CA PRO A 127 -7.30 -0.73 6.93
C PRO A 127 -7.97 0.41 7.72
N LEU A 128 -8.91 0.07 8.61
CA LEU A 128 -9.57 1.04 9.50
C LEU A 128 -8.98 1.09 10.91
N GLU A 129 -8.52 -0.03 11.48
CA GLU A 129 -7.93 -0.05 12.84
C GLU A 129 -6.40 -0.16 12.85
N GLY A 130 -5.81 -0.86 11.89
CA GLY A 130 -4.36 -1.07 11.95
C GLY A 130 -3.74 -1.94 10.88
N ILE A 131 -2.41 -1.91 10.89
CA ILE A 131 -1.59 -2.94 10.24
C ILE A 131 -1.24 -3.98 11.29
N ARG A 132 -1.76 -5.20 11.13
CA ARG A 132 -1.53 -6.27 12.10
C ARG A 132 -0.31 -7.10 11.71
N ARG A 133 0.65 -7.17 12.64
CA ARG A 133 1.93 -7.90 12.52
C ARG A 133 2.04 -8.90 13.66
N ASP A 134 1.90 -10.18 13.36
CA ASP A 134 1.94 -11.28 14.33
C ASP A 134 1.05 -11.03 15.56
N ASN A 135 1.72 -10.68 16.67
CA ASN A 135 1.18 -10.55 18.02
C ASN A 135 0.85 -9.10 18.38
N TYR A 136 1.09 -8.13 17.51
CA TYR A 136 0.75 -6.74 17.75
C TYR A 136 0.01 -6.10 16.57
N ILE A 137 -0.76 -5.07 16.90
CA ILE A 137 -1.48 -4.25 15.94
C ILE A 137 -0.79 -2.89 15.97
N GLU A 138 -0.22 -2.50 14.85
CA GLU A 138 0.20 -1.13 14.64
C GLU A 138 -1.05 -0.33 14.30
N ALA A 139 -1.47 0.54 15.23
CA ALA A 139 -2.68 1.33 15.06
C ALA A 139 -2.60 2.12 13.74
N THR A 140 -3.68 2.08 12.96
CA THR A 140 -3.79 2.93 11.79
C THR A 140 -3.84 4.36 12.28
N PRO A 141 -3.20 5.24 11.54
CA PRO A 141 -3.45 6.64 11.72
C PRO A 141 -4.92 7.01 11.44
N THR A 142 -5.45 7.96 12.20
CA THR A 142 -6.83 8.45 12.05
C THR A 142 -6.86 9.84 11.39
N GLY A 143 -8.04 10.27 10.94
CA GLY A 143 -8.24 11.64 10.45
C GLY A 143 -7.49 11.92 9.14
N MET A 144 -6.72 13.02 9.10
CA MET A 144 -6.03 13.45 7.87
C MET A 144 -4.98 12.45 7.36
N HIS A 145 -4.41 11.65 8.25
CA HIS A 145 -3.47 10.61 7.85
C HIS A 145 -4.20 9.46 7.14
N GLN A 146 -5.37 9.07 7.63
CA GLN A 146 -6.22 8.10 6.94
C GLN A 146 -6.65 8.60 5.56
N LEU A 147 -6.98 9.90 5.45
CA LEU A 147 -7.27 10.53 4.15
C LEU A 147 -6.05 10.49 3.22
N PHE A 148 -4.86 10.79 3.73
CA PHE A 148 -3.63 10.74 2.93
C PHE A 148 -3.32 9.32 2.42
N ASP A 149 -3.49 8.30 3.26
CA ASP A 149 -3.31 6.90 2.86
C ASP A 149 -4.33 6.49 1.78
N LEU A 150 -5.57 7.01 1.84
CA LEU A 150 -6.57 6.79 0.79
C LEU A 150 -6.18 7.46 -0.52
N ILE A 151 -5.71 8.72 -0.47
CA ILE A 151 -5.19 9.43 -1.65
C ILE A 151 -4.04 8.62 -2.27
N LYS A 152 -3.13 8.09 -1.46
CA LYS A 152 -2.03 7.25 -1.94
C LYS A 152 -2.51 5.93 -2.55
N LEU A 153 -3.48 5.25 -1.95
CA LEU A 153 -4.10 4.05 -2.51
C LEU A 153 -4.70 4.33 -3.90
N LEU A 154 -5.46 5.42 -4.03
CA LEU A 154 -6.09 5.82 -5.29
C LEU A 154 -5.05 6.27 -6.33
N ALA A 155 -4.00 6.96 -5.92
CA ALA A 155 -2.89 7.33 -6.80
C ALA A 155 -2.21 6.07 -7.39
N GLY A 156 -1.95 5.06 -6.56
CA GLY A 156 -1.44 3.77 -7.06
C GLY A 156 -2.43 3.06 -7.98
N ARG A 157 -3.73 3.06 -7.67
CA ARG A 157 -4.75 2.47 -8.56
C ARG A 157 -4.85 3.21 -9.90
N ASN A 158 -4.66 4.52 -9.91
CA ASN A 158 -4.60 5.32 -11.13
C ASN A 158 -3.37 4.99 -11.99
N LEU A 159 -2.20 4.79 -11.36
CA LEU A 159 -1.01 4.32 -12.06
C LEU A 159 -1.22 2.94 -12.70
N MET A 160 -1.96 2.04 -12.03
CA MET A 160 -2.28 0.71 -12.56
C MET A 160 -3.21 0.73 -13.79
N GLN A 161 -3.80 1.87 -14.19
CA GLN A 161 -4.60 1.93 -15.41
C GLN A 161 -3.76 1.59 -16.67
N TYR A 162 -2.44 1.79 -16.62
CA TYR A 162 -1.51 1.39 -17.69
C TYR A 162 -1.22 -0.11 -17.75
N GLU A 163 -1.60 -0.87 -16.72
CA GLU A 163 -1.49 -2.33 -16.73
C GLU A 163 -2.77 -2.99 -17.27
N LEU A 164 -3.84 -2.23 -17.46
CA LEU A 164 -5.09 -2.76 -18.01
C LEU A 164 -4.92 -3.20 -19.47
N PRO A 165 -5.68 -4.22 -19.90
CA PRO A 165 -5.64 -4.70 -21.29
C PRO A 165 -5.82 -3.58 -22.31
N GLY A 166 -4.98 -3.57 -23.34
CA GLY A 166 -4.93 -2.52 -24.38
C GLY A 166 -3.75 -1.57 -24.26
N ASN A 167 -3.04 -1.53 -23.12
CA ASN A 167 -1.86 -0.69 -22.89
C ASN A 167 -0.55 -1.48 -22.84
N GLU A 168 -0.55 -2.74 -23.28
CA GLU A 168 0.60 -3.65 -23.15
C GLU A 168 1.84 -3.17 -23.93
N ASN A 169 1.62 -2.36 -24.96
CA ASN A 169 2.67 -1.81 -25.81
C ASN A 169 3.01 -0.35 -25.49
N ASP A 170 2.41 0.25 -24.46
CA ASP A 170 2.74 1.61 -24.06
C ASP A 170 4.17 1.65 -23.48
N PRO A 171 5.10 2.47 -24.00
CA PRO A 171 6.44 2.59 -23.43
C PRO A 171 6.43 2.92 -21.93
N ILE A 172 5.41 3.63 -21.44
CA ILE A 172 5.27 4.00 -20.04
C ILE A 172 5.02 2.80 -19.16
N SER A 173 4.19 1.84 -19.58
CA SER A 173 3.90 0.63 -18.79
C SER A 173 5.16 -0.24 -18.60
N LEU A 174 6.10 -0.14 -19.55
CA LEU A 174 7.41 -0.83 -19.51
C LEU A 174 8.52 0.00 -18.84
N HIS A 175 8.23 1.23 -18.40
CA HIS A 175 9.25 2.09 -17.81
C HIS A 175 9.76 1.50 -16.48
N PRO A 176 11.08 1.45 -16.21
CA PRO A 176 11.63 0.85 -15.00
C PRO A 176 11.04 1.39 -13.68
N LEU A 177 10.64 2.66 -13.63
CA LEU A 177 9.98 3.26 -12.46
C LEU A 177 8.56 2.73 -12.21
N MET A 178 7.91 2.11 -13.20
CA MET A 178 6.61 1.45 -13.04
C MET A 178 6.74 0.03 -12.45
N GLU A 179 7.96 -0.50 -12.28
CA GLU A 179 8.15 -1.80 -11.64
C GLU A 179 7.61 -1.79 -10.20
N LYS A 180 6.67 -2.70 -9.91
CA LYS A 180 6.00 -2.86 -8.61
C LYS A 180 7.02 -3.10 -7.49
N SER A 181 7.36 -2.05 -6.76
CA SER A 181 8.25 -2.11 -5.61
C SER A 181 8.09 -0.89 -4.72
N ALA A 182 8.53 -1.04 -3.46
CA ALA A 182 8.45 0.03 -2.46
C ALA A 182 9.36 1.25 -2.74
N PHE A 183 10.28 1.12 -3.70
CA PHE A 183 11.27 2.15 -4.07
C PHE A 183 11.06 2.73 -5.47
N ARG A 184 10.15 2.17 -6.27
CA ARG A 184 9.82 2.62 -7.64
C ARG A 184 8.34 3.00 -7.73
N PHE A 185 7.49 2.02 -8.04
CA PHE A 185 6.06 2.23 -8.18
C PHE A 185 5.45 2.96 -6.97
N ASP A 186 5.79 2.54 -5.74
CA ASP A 186 5.27 3.22 -4.54
C ASP A 186 5.78 4.65 -4.37
N VAL A 187 6.97 4.96 -4.89
CA VAL A 187 7.53 6.33 -4.89
C VAL A 187 6.81 7.18 -5.92
N LEU A 188 6.46 6.63 -7.10
CA LEU A 188 5.60 7.32 -8.06
C LEU A 188 4.20 7.58 -7.48
N ALA A 189 3.58 6.55 -6.89
CA ALA A 189 2.29 6.68 -6.22
C ALA A 189 2.34 7.72 -5.10
N LEU A 190 3.42 7.73 -4.30
CA LEU A 190 3.65 8.73 -3.27
C LEU A 190 3.87 10.13 -3.83
N THR A 191 4.59 10.27 -4.94
CA THR A 191 4.82 11.56 -5.60
C THR A 191 3.50 12.18 -6.03
N LEU A 192 2.66 11.39 -6.71
CA LEU A 192 1.32 11.79 -7.13
C LEU A 192 0.42 12.11 -5.92
N ALA A 193 0.45 11.25 -4.90
CA ALA A 193 -0.34 11.43 -3.68
C ALA A 193 0.03 12.70 -2.93
N MET A 194 1.32 13.02 -2.82
CA MET A 194 1.80 14.25 -2.17
C MET A 194 1.32 15.50 -2.92
N ALA A 195 1.45 15.53 -4.26
CA ALA A 195 0.96 16.65 -5.05
C ALA A 195 -0.55 16.88 -4.85
N CYS A 196 -1.35 15.79 -4.84
CA CYS A 196 -2.78 15.89 -4.55
C CYS A 196 -3.05 16.34 -3.10
N ALA A 197 -2.32 15.78 -2.14
CA ALA A 197 -2.50 16.06 -0.72
C ALA A 197 -2.16 17.50 -0.35
N GLU A 198 -1.17 18.12 -0.99
CA GLU A 198 -0.84 19.54 -0.79
C GLU A 198 -2.00 20.48 -1.17
N GLN A 199 -2.94 20.04 -2.02
CA GLN A 199 -4.14 20.81 -2.38
C GLN A 199 -5.33 20.55 -1.45
N ILE A 200 -5.35 19.44 -0.73
CA ILE A 200 -6.52 18.95 0.01
C ILE A 200 -6.31 18.99 1.53
N ILE A 201 -5.12 18.61 1.98
CA ILE A 201 -4.78 18.45 3.40
C ILE A 201 -4.09 19.74 3.87
N PRO A 202 -4.48 20.29 5.04
CA PRO A 202 -3.80 21.44 5.62
C PRO A 202 -2.28 21.21 5.74
N PRO A 203 -1.43 22.20 5.41
CA PRO A 203 0.03 22.03 5.41
C PRO A 203 0.60 21.49 6.73
N ASP A 204 0.10 21.97 7.87
CA ASP A 204 0.56 21.53 9.20
C ASP A 204 0.24 20.04 9.44
N SER A 205 -0.95 19.58 9.02
CA SER A 205 -1.34 18.18 9.13
C SER A 205 -0.50 17.29 8.20
N LEU A 206 -0.23 17.74 6.97
CA LEU A 206 0.63 17.01 6.05
C LEU A 206 2.08 16.93 6.53
N GLU A 207 2.58 18.01 7.15
CA GLU A 207 3.90 18.02 7.78
C GLU A 207 3.96 17.05 8.98
N GLU A 208 2.92 17.02 9.82
CA GLU A 208 2.82 16.06 10.94
C GLU A 208 2.83 14.61 10.44
N ILE A 209 2.04 14.30 9.40
CA ILE A 209 1.97 12.97 8.79
C ILE A 209 3.35 12.55 8.28
N THR A 210 3.99 13.38 7.46
CA THR A 210 5.27 13.07 6.82
C THR A 210 6.44 13.03 7.81
N ARG A 211 6.34 13.69 8.96
CA ARG A 211 7.31 13.58 10.07
C ARG A 211 7.13 12.33 10.92
N SER A 212 5.97 11.69 10.89
CA SER A 212 5.68 10.53 11.71
C SER A 212 6.62 9.35 11.44
N ALA A 213 7.25 8.82 12.49
CA ALA A 213 8.12 7.66 12.41
C ALA A 213 7.36 6.39 11.98
N SER A 214 6.07 6.27 12.32
CA SER A 214 5.22 5.17 11.85
C SER A 214 5.03 5.26 10.33
N TRP A 215 4.65 6.44 9.84
CA TRP A 215 4.43 6.66 8.41
C TRP A 215 5.69 6.42 7.58
N LYS A 216 6.85 6.95 8.00
CA LYS A 216 8.13 6.71 7.31
C LYS A 216 8.49 5.23 7.21
N ARG A 217 8.20 4.44 8.25
CA ARG A 217 8.45 2.99 8.26
C ARG A 217 7.63 2.25 7.21
N HIS A 218 6.49 2.81 6.85
CA HIS A 218 5.55 2.28 5.86
C HIS A 218 5.82 2.82 4.44
N ASN A 219 6.76 3.75 4.31
CA ASN A 219 7.14 4.42 3.07
C ASN A 219 8.67 4.41 2.93
N PRO A 220 9.31 3.24 2.73
CA PRO A 220 10.77 3.15 2.71
C PRO A 220 11.41 3.93 1.55
N GLY A 221 10.66 4.22 0.49
CA GLY A 221 11.06 5.13 -0.59
C GLY A 221 10.95 6.63 -0.25
N TRP A 222 10.59 7.01 0.98
CA TRP A 222 10.42 8.41 1.39
C TRP A 222 11.67 9.26 1.15
N ASP A 223 12.84 8.76 1.51
CA ASP A 223 14.09 9.52 1.33
C ASP A 223 14.39 9.76 -0.16
N ILE A 224 14.00 8.83 -1.04
CA ILE A 224 14.14 8.99 -2.48
C ILE A 224 13.18 10.08 -2.96
N TYR A 225 11.92 10.02 -2.54
CA TYR A 225 10.95 11.06 -2.86
C TYR A 225 11.44 12.44 -2.41
N GLN A 226 11.85 12.58 -1.14
CA GLN A 226 12.23 13.86 -0.55
C GLN A 226 13.46 14.48 -1.23
N ASN A 227 14.45 13.66 -1.59
CA ASN A 227 15.72 14.15 -2.14
C ASN A 227 15.69 14.32 -3.66
N HIS A 228 14.80 13.61 -4.37
CA HIS A 228 14.83 13.57 -5.83
C HIS A 228 13.50 13.97 -6.48
N PHE A 229 12.37 13.40 -6.06
CA PHE A 229 11.10 13.68 -6.73
C PHE A 229 10.50 15.03 -6.31
N ARG A 230 10.52 15.37 -5.00
CA ARG A 230 9.83 16.55 -4.44
C ARG A 230 10.16 17.86 -5.16
N PHE A 231 11.42 18.04 -5.54
CA PHE A 231 11.89 19.29 -6.15
C PHE A 231 12.11 19.19 -7.66
N SER A 232 12.36 18.00 -8.19
CA SER A 232 12.62 17.81 -9.62
C SER A 232 11.35 17.54 -10.42
N TRP A 233 10.32 16.97 -9.79
CA TRP A 233 9.07 16.57 -10.43
C TRP A 233 7.92 17.34 -9.78
N VAL A 234 7.80 18.62 -10.11
CA VAL A 234 6.70 19.47 -9.64
C VAL A 234 5.50 19.21 -10.54
N LEU A 235 4.55 18.41 -10.05
CA LEU A 235 3.40 18.01 -10.83
C LEU A 235 2.40 19.17 -10.96
N THR A 236 2.04 19.51 -12.18
CA THR A 236 0.92 20.42 -12.50
C THR A 236 0.04 19.78 -13.57
N PRO A 237 -1.15 20.33 -13.87
CA PRO A 237 -1.97 19.80 -14.96
C PRO A 237 -1.28 19.92 -16.34
N GLU A 238 -0.38 20.90 -16.51
CA GLU A 238 0.41 21.11 -17.73
C GLU A 238 1.64 20.18 -17.80
N GLU A 239 2.25 19.90 -16.65
CA GLU A 239 3.38 18.98 -16.50
C GLU A 239 3.01 17.84 -15.54
N PRO A 240 2.13 16.92 -15.97
CA PRO A 240 1.70 15.81 -15.14
C PRO A 240 2.80 14.75 -14.98
N LEU A 241 2.58 13.76 -14.12
CA LEU A 241 3.53 12.67 -13.89
C LEU A 241 3.95 11.96 -15.20
N LEU A 242 3.00 11.75 -16.12
CA LEU A 242 3.25 11.18 -17.43
C LEU A 242 4.23 12.01 -18.28
N PHE A 243 4.20 13.34 -18.15
CA PHE A 243 5.14 14.25 -18.81
C PHE A 243 6.58 14.01 -18.35
N TYR A 244 6.77 13.75 -17.05
CA TYR A 244 8.08 13.43 -16.49
C TYR A 244 8.52 12.01 -16.85
N LEU A 245 7.64 11.01 -16.70
CA LEU A 245 7.94 9.61 -17.03
C LEU A 245 8.31 9.42 -18.51
N SER A 246 7.64 10.10 -19.43
CA SER A 246 7.95 10.02 -20.87
C SER A 246 9.31 10.63 -21.25
N ARG A 247 9.88 11.49 -20.39
CA ARG A 247 11.18 12.13 -20.61
C ARG A 247 12.31 11.50 -19.81
N GLU A 248 12.00 10.72 -18.79
CA GLU A 248 13.00 10.08 -17.95
C GLU A 248 13.67 8.93 -18.71
N PRO A 249 15.00 8.97 -18.93
CA PRO A 249 15.69 7.87 -19.59
C PRO A 249 15.64 6.59 -18.75
N TYR A 250 15.48 5.42 -19.39
CA TYR A 250 15.46 4.12 -18.70
C TYR A 250 16.74 3.79 -17.92
N ASP A 251 17.87 4.41 -18.27
CA ASP A 251 19.18 4.23 -17.63
C ASP A 251 19.61 5.44 -16.79
N SER A 252 18.68 6.33 -16.46
CA SER A 252 18.98 7.54 -15.71
C SER A 252 19.51 7.27 -14.29
N PRO A 253 20.22 8.24 -13.69
CA PRO A 253 20.59 8.16 -12.28
C PRO A 253 19.39 7.95 -11.34
N LEU A 254 18.23 8.54 -11.65
CA LEU A 254 17.00 8.40 -10.85
C LEU A 254 16.47 6.97 -10.87
N VAL A 255 16.43 6.33 -12.05
CA VAL A 255 16.09 4.90 -12.19
C VAL A 255 17.10 4.01 -11.44
N GLY A 256 18.37 4.40 -11.42
CA GLY A 256 19.42 3.74 -10.65
C GLY A 256 19.17 3.82 -9.13
N LEU A 257 18.82 5.00 -8.62
CA LEU A 257 18.58 5.28 -7.20
C LEU A 257 17.34 4.58 -6.64
N THR A 258 16.33 4.40 -7.47
CA THR A 258 15.07 3.71 -7.11
C THR A 258 15.19 2.18 -7.14
N ARG A 259 16.36 1.61 -7.48
CA ARG A 259 16.56 0.15 -7.39
C ARG A 259 16.45 -0.30 -5.93
N VAL A 260 15.79 -1.43 -5.73
CA VAL A 260 15.75 -2.09 -4.42
C VAL A 260 17.19 -2.26 -3.91
N PRO A 261 17.51 -1.78 -2.69
CA PRO A 261 18.84 -1.92 -2.12
C PRO A 261 19.27 -3.39 -2.13
N ARG A 262 20.35 -3.70 -2.85
CA ARG A 262 20.90 -5.05 -2.82
C ARG A 262 21.52 -5.28 -1.44
N PRO A 263 21.23 -6.40 -0.75
CA PRO A 263 21.93 -6.75 0.47
C PRO A 263 23.44 -6.77 0.20
N SER A 264 24.24 -6.29 1.15
CA SER A 264 25.66 -6.09 0.90
C SER A 264 26.35 -7.44 0.68
N ARG A 265 27.38 -7.49 -0.16
CA ARG A 265 28.14 -8.75 -0.39
C ARG A 265 28.77 -9.29 0.89
N ARG A 266 28.99 -8.46 1.91
CA ARG A 266 29.46 -8.91 3.23
C ARG A 266 28.39 -9.70 3.98
N ASP A 267 27.12 -9.27 3.88
CA ASP A 267 25.99 -10.01 4.44
C ASP A 267 25.83 -11.35 3.73
N ILE A 268 25.96 -11.33 2.40
CA ILE A 268 25.91 -12.54 1.57
C ILE A 268 27.10 -13.46 1.87
N ALA A 269 28.34 -12.96 1.98
CA ALA A 269 29.52 -13.80 2.24
C ALA A 269 29.54 -14.38 3.67
N ALA A 270 28.99 -13.64 4.64
CA ALA A 270 28.73 -14.17 5.97
C ALA A 270 27.71 -15.33 5.91
N GLN A 271 26.71 -15.25 5.02
CA GLN A 271 25.79 -16.36 4.69
C GLN A 271 26.46 -17.49 3.89
N ASP A 272 27.32 -17.19 2.90
CA ASP A 272 27.91 -18.13 1.92
C ASP A 272 29.00 -19.04 2.52
N SER A 273 29.54 -18.67 3.69
CA SER A 273 30.36 -19.58 4.50
C SER A 273 29.58 -20.83 4.97
N ARG A 274 28.24 -20.81 4.88
CA ARG A 274 27.40 -22.00 4.97
C ARG A 274 27.13 -22.47 3.55
N LYS A 275 27.72 -23.62 3.17
CA LYS A 275 27.54 -24.29 1.87
C LYS A 275 26.07 -24.66 1.66
N LEU A 276 25.26 -23.70 1.26
CA LEU A 276 23.82 -23.79 1.12
C LEU A 276 23.50 -24.32 -0.29
N ILE A 277 22.86 -25.48 -0.36
CA ILE A 277 22.42 -26.06 -1.64
C ILE A 277 21.27 -25.18 -2.16
N LYS A 278 21.56 -24.33 -3.15
CA LYS A 278 20.55 -23.49 -3.82
C LYS A 278 19.64 -24.39 -4.66
N MET A 279 18.34 -24.36 -4.37
CA MET A 279 17.31 -25.05 -5.15
C MET A 279 16.31 -24.01 -5.66
N SER A 280 16.07 -24.00 -6.97
CA SER A 280 15.02 -23.16 -7.56
C SER A 280 13.64 -23.74 -7.21
N ALA A 281 12.75 -22.89 -6.72
CA ALA A 281 11.35 -23.25 -6.51
C ALA A 281 10.56 -23.03 -7.81
N GLY A 282 9.77 -24.02 -8.22
CA GLY A 282 8.79 -23.89 -9.31
C GLY A 282 9.31 -24.27 -10.68
N GLY A 283 10.53 -24.83 -10.78
CA GLY A 283 11.20 -24.98 -12.08
C GLY A 283 11.35 -23.64 -12.80
N GLY A 284 11.48 -22.54 -12.05
CA GLY A 284 11.50 -21.17 -12.57
C GLY A 284 10.16 -20.44 -12.56
N ARG A 285 9.00 -21.13 -12.60
CA ARG A 285 7.68 -20.46 -12.72
C ARG A 285 7.31 -19.54 -11.57
N LEU A 286 7.77 -19.85 -10.36
CA LEU A 286 7.51 -19.01 -9.18
C LEU A 286 8.47 -17.83 -9.06
N GLY A 287 9.63 -17.90 -9.74
CA GLY A 287 10.65 -16.87 -9.67
C GLY A 287 11.32 -16.71 -8.31
N PHE A 288 11.67 -17.81 -7.61
CA PHE A 288 12.56 -17.70 -6.45
C PHE A 288 13.38 -18.97 -6.21
N SER A 289 14.43 -18.85 -5.40
CA SER A 289 15.28 -19.96 -4.97
C SER A 289 15.39 -20.00 -3.46
N VAL A 290 15.55 -21.20 -2.91
CA VAL A 290 15.67 -21.45 -1.48
C VAL A 290 16.91 -22.27 -1.14
N ALA A 291 17.37 -22.15 0.09
CA ALA A 291 18.29 -23.10 0.70
C ALA A 291 17.92 -23.45 2.13
N LYS A 292 18.36 -24.62 2.58
CA LYS A 292 18.05 -25.13 3.91
C LYS A 292 18.97 -24.53 4.97
N THR A 293 18.40 -23.84 5.95
CA THR A 293 19.14 -23.26 7.06
C THR A 293 19.52 -24.31 8.12
N PRO A 294 20.45 -24.01 9.05
CA PRO A 294 20.76 -24.88 10.18
C PRO A 294 19.56 -25.16 11.10
N THR A 295 18.57 -24.27 11.14
CA THR A 295 17.33 -24.47 11.91
C THR A 295 16.36 -25.44 11.23
N GLY A 296 16.66 -25.88 10.00
CA GLY A 296 15.85 -26.81 9.22
C GLY A 296 14.79 -26.15 8.34
N LEU A 297 14.61 -24.83 8.44
CA LEU A 297 13.73 -24.04 7.57
C LEU A 297 14.37 -23.78 6.21
N LEU A 298 13.57 -23.30 5.25
CA LEU A 298 14.06 -22.92 3.92
C LEU A 298 14.15 -21.40 3.81
N GLU A 299 15.36 -20.88 3.68
CA GLU A 299 15.61 -19.45 3.44
C GLU A 299 15.53 -19.14 1.96
N VAL A 300 14.78 -18.11 1.59
CA VAL A 300 14.74 -17.55 0.24
C VAL A 300 16.06 -16.85 -0.01
N ILE A 301 16.84 -17.33 -0.98
CA ILE A 301 18.14 -16.75 -1.29
C ILE A 301 18.02 -15.70 -2.40
N ASP A 302 17.06 -15.90 -3.28
CA ASP A 302 16.98 -15.18 -4.55
C ASP A 302 15.52 -15.13 -5.00
N VAL A 303 15.10 -13.98 -5.52
CA VAL A 303 13.74 -13.75 -6.03
C VAL A 303 13.89 -13.02 -7.36
N ASP A 304 13.29 -13.59 -8.40
CA ASP A 304 13.16 -12.99 -9.71
C ASP A 304 12.12 -11.87 -9.66
N SER A 305 12.53 -10.66 -10.02
CA SER A 305 11.68 -9.46 -10.00
C SER A 305 10.50 -9.54 -10.96
N LEU A 306 10.57 -10.41 -11.98
CA LEU A 306 9.45 -10.66 -12.90
C LEU A 306 8.58 -11.84 -12.46
N GLY A 307 8.94 -12.51 -11.37
CA GLY A 307 8.29 -13.72 -10.88
C GLY A 307 7.10 -13.44 -9.96
N MET A 308 6.19 -14.41 -9.91
CA MET A 308 5.02 -14.39 -9.02
C MET A 308 5.41 -14.17 -7.54
N ALA A 309 6.53 -14.74 -7.11
CA ALA A 309 7.03 -14.55 -5.74
C ALA A 309 7.34 -13.10 -5.40
N TYR A 310 7.94 -12.35 -6.33
CA TYR A 310 8.20 -10.93 -6.12
C TYR A 310 6.92 -10.12 -6.06
N ALA A 311 5.99 -10.37 -6.98
CA ALA A 311 4.67 -9.73 -7.00
C ALA A 311 3.88 -10.00 -5.69
N SER A 312 4.03 -11.18 -5.12
CA SER A 312 3.46 -11.57 -3.82
C SER A 312 4.22 -11.03 -2.61
N GLY A 313 5.31 -10.27 -2.80
CA GLY A 313 6.08 -9.64 -1.73
C GLY A 313 7.08 -10.55 -1.02
N LEU A 314 7.45 -11.70 -1.60
CA LEU A 314 8.53 -12.55 -1.12
C LEU A 314 9.88 -11.84 -1.32
N MET A 315 10.76 -11.93 -0.34
CA MET A 315 12.06 -11.27 -0.35
C MET A 315 13.20 -12.24 -0.01
N PRO A 316 14.42 -12.01 -0.51
CA PRO A 316 15.59 -12.71 0.00
C PRO A 316 15.75 -12.54 1.51
N GLY A 317 16.10 -13.62 2.20
CA GLY A 317 16.20 -13.73 3.67
C GLY A 317 14.96 -14.30 4.36
N ASP A 318 13.84 -14.45 3.65
CA ASP A 318 12.61 -15.02 4.22
C ASP A 318 12.78 -16.50 4.55
N LEU A 319 12.41 -16.93 5.75
CA LEU A 319 12.42 -18.35 6.14
C LEU A 319 11.04 -18.97 5.97
N ILE A 320 10.84 -19.78 4.95
CA ILE A 320 9.58 -20.47 4.67
C ILE A 320 9.32 -21.51 5.76
N LYS A 321 8.21 -21.35 6.46
CA LYS A 321 7.75 -22.20 7.56
C LYS A 321 6.61 -23.12 7.14
N ARG A 322 5.59 -22.56 6.47
CA ARG A 322 4.41 -23.30 6.01
C ARG A 322 3.97 -22.89 4.62
N VAL A 323 3.32 -23.81 3.92
CA VAL A 323 2.58 -23.54 2.68
C VAL A 323 1.22 -24.20 2.81
N ASN A 324 0.15 -23.43 2.59
CA ASN A 324 -1.24 -23.86 2.69
C ASN A 324 -1.57 -24.54 4.02
N GLY A 325 -1.03 -24.00 5.12
CA GLY A 325 -1.20 -24.54 6.48
C GLY A 325 -0.26 -25.69 6.84
N GLU A 326 0.42 -26.29 5.86
CA GLU A 326 1.29 -27.44 6.06
C GLU A 326 2.75 -27.05 6.28
N ILE A 327 3.43 -27.72 7.22
CA ILE A 327 4.85 -27.47 7.54
C ILE A 327 5.73 -27.94 6.39
N VAL A 328 6.66 -27.09 5.94
CA VAL A 328 7.60 -27.42 4.88
C VAL A 328 8.89 -27.98 5.47
N ARG A 329 9.29 -29.20 5.07
CA ARG A 329 10.45 -29.91 5.65
C ARG A 329 11.73 -29.79 4.83
N ASN A 330 11.58 -29.65 3.52
CA ASN A 330 12.67 -29.55 2.56
C ASN A 330 12.15 -28.94 1.25
N ALA A 331 13.04 -28.57 0.35
CA ALA A 331 12.64 -27.86 -0.85
C ALA A 331 11.85 -28.73 -1.85
N ARG A 332 11.99 -30.06 -1.86
CA ARG A 332 11.11 -30.95 -2.65
C ARG A 332 9.68 -30.96 -2.11
N ASP A 333 9.55 -30.97 -0.78
CA ASP A 333 8.26 -30.88 -0.08
C ASP A 333 7.59 -29.51 -0.29
N LEU A 334 8.38 -28.43 -0.22
CA LEU A 334 7.92 -27.08 -0.61
C LEU A 334 7.30 -27.10 -2.01
N MET A 335 8.01 -27.73 -2.94
CA MET A 335 7.58 -27.80 -4.33
C MET A 335 6.29 -28.58 -4.55
N GLY A 336 6.15 -29.72 -3.88
CA GLY A 336 4.91 -30.49 -3.93
C GLY A 336 3.72 -29.65 -3.47
N LYS A 337 3.85 -28.96 -2.32
CA LYS A 337 2.77 -28.15 -1.72
C LYS A 337 2.37 -26.94 -2.53
N ILE A 338 3.32 -26.34 -3.22
CA ILE A 338 3.06 -25.22 -4.12
C ILE A 338 2.33 -25.74 -5.35
N LEU A 339 2.90 -26.73 -6.06
CA LEU A 339 2.35 -27.18 -7.34
C LEU A 339 0.96 -27.82 -7.21
N ASP A 340 0.65 -28.43 -6.07
CA ASP A 340 -0.66 -29.03 -5.81
C ASP A 340 -1.81 -27.99 -5.79
N LYS A 341 -1.50 -26.73 -5.45
CA LYS A 341 -2.50 -25.66 -5.27
C LYS A 341 -2.34 -24.47 -6.22
N LEU A 342 -1.25 -24.41 -6.98
CA LEU A 342 -0.93 -23.26 -7.83
C LEU A 342 -2.04 -22.98 -8.86
N ASP A 343 -2.63 -24.02 -9.43
CA ASP A 343 -3.61 -23.92 -10.51
C ASP A 343 -5.08 -23.87 -10.00
N THR A 344 -5.31 -23.75 -8.68
CA THR A 344 -6.67 -23.81 -8.09
C THR A 344 -7.00 -22.64 -7.17
N GLU A 345 -6.52 -22.65 -5.93
CA GLU A 345 -6.96 -21.73 -4.86
C GLU A 345 -5.94 -20.62 -4.57
N GLY A 346 -4.84 -20.59 -5.33
CA GLY A 346 -3.65 -19.84 -4.99
C GLY A 346 -2.85 -20.49 -3.86
N ILE A 347 -1.71 -19.87 -3.52
CA ILE A 347 -0.78 -20.39 -2.53
C ILE A 347 -0.65 -19.39 -1.40
N TYR A 348 -0.98 -19.83 -0.20
CA TYR A 348 -0.75 -19.07 1.00
C TYR A 348 0.49 -19.60 1.73
N MET A 349 1.55 -18.80 1.76
CA MET A 349 2.83 -19.16 2.38
C MET A 349 3.00 -18.41 3.70
N ILE A 350 3.48 -19.07 4.75
CA ILE A 350 3.95 -18.42 5.98
C ILE A 350 5.47 -18.46 6.00
N ILE A 351 6.07 -17.28 6.10
CA ILE A 351 7.51 -17.03 6.15
C ILE A 351 7.88 -16.38 7.49
N VAL A 352 9.15 -16.51 7.89
CA VAL A 352 9.74 -15.73 8.98
C VAL A 352 10.67 -14.70 8.38
N ARG A 353 10.34 -13.42 8.54
CA ARG A 353 11.18 -12.28 8.13
C ARG A 353 11.56 -11.49 9.37
N GLU A 354 12.84 -11.28 9.61
CA GLU A 354 13.33 -10.54 10.80
C GLU A 354 12.80 -11.12 12.13
N GLY A 355 12.63 -12.44 12.21
CA GLY A 355 12.11 -13.13 13.39
C GLY A 355 10.58 -13.06 13.56
N ARG A 356 9.83 -12.58 12.56
CA ARG A 356 8.37 -12.38 12.57
C ARG A 356 7.67 -13.19 11.49
N GLU A 357 6.48 -13.72 11.77
CA GLU A 357 5.74 -14.63 10.90
C GLU A 357 4.80 -13.89 9.93
N ASN A 358 5.32 -13.53 8.76
CA ASN A 358 4.50 -12.95 7.71
C ASN A 358 3.86 -14.06 6.88
N GLY A 359 2.69 -13.80 6.30
CA GLY A 359 2.18 -14.68 5.26
C GLY A 359 1.87 -13.94 3.97
N LEU A 360 2.15 -14.63 2.86
CA LEU A 360 2.13 -14.13 1.50
C LEU A 360 1.13 -14.96 0.70
N LEU A 361 0.35 -14.29 -0.14
CA LEU A 361 -0.63 -14.92 -1.01
C LEU A 361 -0.16 -14.82 -2.47
N PHE A 362 -0.12 -15.95 -3.15
CA PHE A 362 0.20 -16.07 -4.56
C PHE A 362 -1.10 -16.44 -5.27
N ILE A 363 -1.59 -15.56 -6.13
CA ILE A 363 -2.81 -15.81 -6.92
C ILE A 363 -2.37 -16.13 -8.35
N PRO A 364 -2.85 -17.22 -8.97
CA PRO A 364 -2.58 -17.48 -10.38
C PRO A 364 -3.17 -16.37 -11.26
N TYR A 365 -2.42 -15.96 -12.27
CA TYR A 365 -2.70 -14.79 -13.11
C TYR A 365 -3.99 -14.92 -13.96
N GLU A 366 -4.54 -16.13 -14.12
CA GLU A 366 -5.62 -16.39 -15.09
C GLU A 366 -7.03 -15.94 -14.66
N GLU A 367 -7.25 -15.48 -13.41
CA GLU A 367 -8.59 -15.13 -12.91
C GLU A 367 -8.86 -13.63 -12.65
N GLN A 368 -7.97 -12.72 -13.05
CA GLN A 368 -8.07 -11.30 -12.65
C GLN A 368 -8.73 -10.34 -13.66
N TYR A 369 -9.30 -10.82 -14.78
CA TYR A 369 -9.90 -9.94 -15.80
C TYR A 369 -11.31 -10.36 -16.23
#